data_AF-A0A4S4G909-F1
#
_entry.id   AF-A0A4S4G909-F1
#
_cell.length_a   1.000
_cell.length_b   1.000
_cell.length_c   1.000
_cell.angle_alpha   90.00
_cell.angle_beta   90.00
_cell.angle_gamma   90.00
#
_symmetry.space_group_name_H-M   'P 1'
#
loop_
_entity.id
_entity.type
_entity.pdbx_description
1 polymer ?
#
loop_
_entity_poly.entity_id
_entity_poly.type
_entity_poly.pdbx_seq_one_letter_code
_entity_poly.pdbx_strand_id
1 'polypeptide(L)'
;MLPTKIIASALMCAASWLSTTAQVPDSVYIFSYAESGKSGLRLAVSDNGVNWTSLGDGMNFVTSDFGSWGGSGTSKKMYSPRLYFSNGDKKWHAIWQVTPSGGTYAHAVSDNLIDWRPQTFFRDLDTEG
;
A
#
# COMPACT_ATOMS: atom_id res chain seq x y z
N MET A 1 47.84 61.82 6.27
CA MET A 1 47.24 60.71 7.03
C MET A 1 46.18 61.24 7.97
N LEU A 2 44.90 61.15 7.58
CA LEU A 2 43.78 60.57 8.33
C LEU A 2 42.58 60.52 7.37
N PRO A 3 41.85 59.39 7.29
CA PRO A 3 41.08 59.03 6.11
C PRO A 3 39.61 59.48 6.18
N THR A 4 39.06 59.72 4.99
CA THR A 4 37.66 60.00 4.67
C THR A 4 36.73 58.94 5.26
N LYS A 5 35.61 59.37 5.85
CA LYS A 5 34.52 58.52 6.30
C LYS A 5 33.34 58.57 5.32
N ILE A 6 32.48 57.55 5.44
CA ILE A 6 31.08 57.40 5.01
C ILE A 6 30.93 57.05 3.50
N ILE A 7 30.14 56.06 3.04
CA ILE A 7 28.91 55.44 3.56
C ILE A 7 28.85 53.96 3.16
N ALA A 8 28.48 53.12 4.13
CA ALA A 8 28.14 51.72 3.95
C ALA A 8 26.80 51.58 3.19
N SER A 9 26.81 50.86 2.07
CA SER A 9 25.58 50.25 1.52
C SER A 9 25.58 48.77 1.90
N ALA A 10 24.92 48.47 3.01
CA ALA A 10 24.59 47.09 3.35
C ALA A 10 23.44 46.64 2.43
N LEU A 11 23.75 45.80 1.45
CA LEU A 11 22.75 44.99 0.75
C LEU A 11 22.13 44.05 1.79
N MET A 12 20.95 44.38 2.30
CA MET A 12 20.14 43.41 3.04
C MET A 12 19.66 42.35 2.05
N CYS A 13 20.41 41.25 1.96
CA CYS A 13 19.89 40.00 1.42
C CYS A 13 18.80 39.51 2.37
N ALA A 14 17.56 39.94 2.15
CA ALA A 14 16.41 39.29 2.73
C ALA A 14 16.25 37.92 2.04
N ALA A 15 17.04 36.93 2.46
CA ALA A 15 16.72 35.54 2.21
C ALA A 15 15.46 35.24 3.03
N SER A 16 14.29 35.49 2.44
CA SER A 16 13.03 35.02 2.98
C SER A 16 13.10 33.50 3.02
N TRP A 17 13.28 32.97 4.23
CA TRP A 17 13.16 31.56 4.54
C TRP A 17 11.73 31.15 4.19
N LEU A 18 11.51 30.64 2.98
CA LEU A 18 10.30 29.90 2.66
C LEU A 18 10.42 28.58 3.42
N SER A 19 9.98 28.58 4.67
CA SER A 19 9.65 27.35 5.38
C SER A 19 8.42 26.77 4.69
N THR A 20 8.65 25.98 3.64
CA THR A 20 7.62 25.07 3.12
C THR A 20 7.27 24.12 4.25
N THR A 21 6.21 24.42 4.98
CA THR A 21 5.56 23.43 5.81
C THR A 21 4.99 22.40 4.83
N ALA A 22 5.64 21.24 4.68
CA ALA A 22 5.01 20.12 4.01
C ALA A 22 3.75 19.79 4.81
N GLN A 23 2.58 20.18 4.28
CA GLN A 23 1.31 19.79 4.86
C GLN A 23 1.24 18.28 4.76
N VAL A 24 1.28 17.59 5.90
CA VAL A 24 1.00 16.15 5.92
C VAL A 24 -0.47 16.02 5.52
N PRO A 25 -0.78 15.30 4.43
CA PRO A 25 -2.16 15.20 3.99
C PRO A 25 -2.99 14.47 5.05
N ASP A 26 -4.18 14.99 5.37
CA ASP A 26 -5.11 14.40 6.35
C ASP A 26 -5.59 12.99 5.93
N SER A 27 -5.40 12.63 4.67
CA SER A 27 -5.71 11.32 4.10
C SER A 27 -4.83 11.01 2.90
N VAL A 28 -4.54 9.74 2.68
CA VAL A 28 -3.86 9.24 1.47
C VAL A 28 -4.68 8.14 0.81
N TYR A 29 -4.49 7.94 -0.49
CA TYR A 29 -5.00 6.79 -1.20
C TYR A 29 -4.13 5.56 -0.92
N ILE A 30 -4.75 4.39 -0.81
CA ILE A 30 -4.07 3.09 -0.71
C ILE A 30 -4.48 2.25 -1.91
N PHE A 31 -3.49 1.59 -2.53
CA PHE A 31 -3.69 0.66 -3.64
C PHE A 31 -3.10 -0.70 -3.30
N SER A 32 -3.90 -1.76 -3.48
CA SER A 32 -3.48 -3.15 -3.34
C SER A 32 -3.03 -3.74 -4.67
N TYR A 33 -1.90 -4.43 -4.68
CA TYR A 33 -1.41 -5.12 -5.86
C TYR A 33 -0.61 -6.37 -5.50
N ALA A 34 -0.39 -7.20 -6.51
CA ALA A 34 0.56 -8.30 -6.47
C ALA A 34 1.30 -8.36 -7.81
N GLU A 35 2.57 -8.74 -7.78
CA GLU A 35 3.23 -9.25 -8.96
C GLU A 35 2.60 -10.61 -9.26
N SER A 36 1.77 -10.67 -10.32
CA SER A 36 0.97 -11.83 -10.73
C SER A 36 1.64 -13.19 -10.47
N GLY A 37 1.22 -13.88 -9.40
CA GLY A 37 1.75 -15.19 -9.01
C GLY A 37 3.21 -15.21 -8.54
N LYS A 38 3.84 -14.07 -8.30
CA LYS A 38 5.23 -13.91 -7.84
C LYS A 38 5.33 -13.29 -6.45
N SER A 39 4.37 -12.45 -6.07
CA SER A 39 4.31 -11.85 -4.75
C SER A 39 3.01 -12.18 -4.02
N GLY A 40 2.96 -11.80 -2.74
CA GLY A 40 1.72 -11.64 -1.98
C GLY A 40 1.15 -10.23 -2.16
N LEU A 41 0.26 -9.86 -1.24
CA LEU A 41 -0.38 -8.55 -1.19
C LEU A 41 0.69 -7.51 -0.86
N ARG A 42 0.83 -6.54 -1.75
CA ARG A 42 1.63 -5.33 -1.56
C ARG A 42 0.71 -4.13 -1.56
N LEU A 43 1.14 -3.10 -0.85
CA LEU A 43 0.41 -1.84 -0.74
C LEU A 43 1.27 -0.71 -1.29
N ALA A 44 0.63 0.23 -1.97
CA ALA A 44 1.23 1.50 -2.34
C ALA A 44 0.34 2.65 -1.85
N VAL A 45 0.95 3.79 -1.55
CA VAL A 45 0.26 5.01 -1.14
C VAL A 45 0.44 6.12 -2.17
N SER A 46 -0.54 7.01 -2.24
CA SER A 46 -0.49 8.22 -3.05
C SER A 46 -1.24 9.36 -2.37
N ASP A 47 -0.70 10.58 -2.47
CA ASP A 47 -1.37 11.81 -2.03
C ASP A 47 -2.30 12.38 -3.11
N ASN A 48 -2.05 12.06 -4.38
CA ASN A 48 -2.75 12.61 -5.56
C ASN A 48 -3.45 11.55 -6.41
N GLY A 49 -3.30 10.27 -6.08
CA GLY A 49 -3.85 9.14 -6.84
C GLY A 49 -3.14 8.82 -8.16
N VAL A 50 -2.08 9.56 -8.49
CA VAL A 50 -1.32 9.44 -9.75
C VAL A 50 0.07 8.85 -9.49
N ASN A 51 0.79 9.41 -8.52
CA ASN A 51 2.13 8.97 -8.17
C ASN A 51 2.05 8.03 -6.97
N TRP A 52 2.49 6.78 -7.17
CA TRP A 52 2.37 5.73 -6.17
C TRP A 52 3.73 5.37 -5.59
N THR A 53 3.82 5.35 -4.26
CA THR A 53 5.00 4.89 -3.52
C THR A 53 4.68 3.56 -2.83
N SER A 54 5.45 2.52 -3.14
CA SER A 54 5.34 1.22 -2.49
C SER A 54 5.60 1.33 -0.99
N LEU A 55 4.76 0.70 -0.18
CA LEU A 55 4.96 0.58 1.27
C LEU A 55 5.80 -0.65 1.61
N GLY A 56 6.64 -0.53 2.63
CA GLY A 56 7.37 -1.66 3.20
C GLY A 56 8.42 -2.29 2.27
N ASP A 57 8.96 -1.50 1.33
CA ASP A 57 10.10 -1.88 0.48
C ASP A 57 9.95 -3.25 -0.23
N GLY A 58 8.76 -3.50 -0.79
CA GLY A 58 8.47 -4.73 -1.53
C GLY A 58 8.12 -5.94 -0.64
N MET A 59 7.91 -5.72 0.67
CA MET A 59 7.37 -6.75 1.55
C MET A 59 5.98 -7.22 1.08
N ASN A 60 5.65 -8.47 1.41
CA ASN A 60 4.30 -8.98 1.28
C ASN A 60 3.59 -8.80 2.63
N PHE A 61 2.51 -8.03 2.67
CA PHE A 61 1.66 -7.88 3.85
C PHE A 61 0.86 -9.16 4.13
N VAL A 62 0.46 -9.87 3.08
CA VAL A 62 -0.18 -11.20 3.15
C VAL A 62 0.36 -12.06 2.03
N THR A 63 0.77 -13.30 2.31
CA THR A 63 1.09 -14.29 1.29
C THR A 63 -0.02 -15.33 1.21
N SER A 64 -0.39 -15.76 0.00
CA SER A 64 -1.39 -16.82 -0.16
C SER A 64 -0.88 -18.12 0.47
N ASP A 65 -1.69 -18.78 1.29
CA ASP A 65 -1.37 -20.10 1.85
C ASP A 65 -2.13 -21.25 1.18
N PHE A 66 -2.94 -20.94 0.16
CA PHE A 66 -3.68 -21.89 -0.66
C PHE A 66 -2.76 -22.99 -1.24
N GLY A 67 -3.18 -24.25 -1.11
CA GLY A 67 -2.45 -25.41 -1.62
C GLY A 67 -2.46 -26.61 -0.68
N SER A 68 -2.18 -27.80 -1.20
CA SER A 68 -2.01 -29.01 -0.37
C SER A 68 -0.69 -28.95 0.39
N TRP A 69 -0.73 -29.25 1.69
CA TRP A 69 0.45 -29.42 2.52
C TRP A 69 1.31 -30.56 1.95
N GLY A 70 2.49 -30.25 1.39
CA GLY A 70 3.48 -31.25 0.94
C GLY A 70 3.66 -31.49 -0.57
N GLY A 71 3.02 -30.72 -1.46
CA GLY A 71 3.21 -30.86 -2.91
C GLY A 71 4.21 -29.86 -3.50
N SER A 72 5.25 -30.34 -4.16
CA SER A 72 6.16 -29.53 -5.01
C SER A 72 5.39 -28.96 -6.20
N GLY A 73 4.78 -27.78 -6.02
CA GLY A 73 4.05 -27.10 -7.10
C GLY A 73 3.27 -25.88 -6.63
N THR A 74 3.81 -24.70 -6.93
CA THR A 74 3.11 -23.50 -7.46
C THR A 74 1.69 -23.17 -6.96
N SER A 75 1.34 -23.44 -5.70
CA SER A 75 -0.05 -23.30 -5.20
C SER A 75 -0.29 -22.05 -4.35
N LYS A 76 0.75 -21.50 -3.74
CA LYS A 76 0.71 -20.26 -2.92
C LYS A 76 0.73 -18.99 -3.76
N LYS A 77 -0.23 -18.87 -4.68
CA LYS A 77 -0.28 -17.77 -5.66
C LYS A 77 -1.34 -16.74 -5.31
N MET A 78 -1.07 -15.51 -5.69
CA MET A 78 -1.97 -14.37 -5.55
C MET A 78 -2.06 -13.63 -6.88
N TYR A 79 -3.29 -13.44 -7.33
CA TYR A 79 -3.63 -12.72 -8.55
C TYR A 79 -4.70 -11.69 -8.23
N SER A 80 -4.55 -10.49 -8.81
CA SER A 80 -5.54 -9.42 -8.78
C SER A 80 -6.13 -9.14 -7.37
N PRO A 81 -5.30 -8.88 -6.34
CA PRO A 81 -5.82 -8.65 -5.00
C PRO A 81 -6.63 -7.36 -4.94
N ARG A 82 -7.71 -7.41 -4.16
CA ARG A 82 -8.58 -6.28 -3.86
C ARG A 82 -8.61 -6.07 -2.36
N LEU A 83 -8.32 -4.85 -1.93
CA LEU A 83 -8.41 -4.42 -0.55
C LEU A 83 -9.55 -3.42 -0.38
N TYR A 84 -10.37 -3.60 0.64
CA TYR A 84 -11.38 -2.62 1.01
C TYR A 84 -11.57 -2.57 2.53
N PHE A 85 -11.97 -1.41 3.04
CA PHE A 85 -12.41 -1.25 4.41
C PHE A 85 -13.93 -1.41 4.49
N SER A 86 -14.39 -2.31 5.35
CA SER A 86 -15.81 -2.55 5.59
C SER A 86 -16.30 -1.66 6.73
N ASN A 87 -17.28 -0.81 6.44
CA ASN A 87 -17.89 0.03 7.46
C ASN A 87 -18.78 -0.72 8.46
N GLY A 88 -19.24 -1.93 8.11
CA GLY A 88 -20.13 -2.73 8.94
C GLY A 88 -19.43 -3.36 10.15
N ASP A 89 -18.25 -3.94 9.94
CA ASP A 89 -17.44 -4.57 10.99
C ASP A 89 -16.16 -3.79 11.33
N LYS A 90 -15.89 -2.67 10.63
CA LYS A 90 -14.74 -1.78 10.83
C LYS A 90 -13.39 -2.48 10.62
N LYS A 91 -13.32 -3.36 9.62
CA LYS A 91 -12.12 -4.15 9.29
C LYS A 91 -11.67 -3.95 7.85
N TRP A 92 -10.41 -4.28 7.59
CA TRP A 92 -9.86 -4.43 6.27
C TRP A 92 -10.07 -5.83 5.75
N HIS A 93 -10.54 -5.95 4.51
CA HIS A 93 -10.76 -7.20 3.82
C HIS A 93 -9.87 -7.23 2.58
N ALA A 94 -9.08 -8.29 2.45
CA ALA A 94 -8.32 -8.59 1.24
C ALA A 94 -8.90 -9.83 0.57
N ILE A 95 -9.25 -9.74 -0.71
CA ILE A 95 -9.73 -10.85 -1.52
C ILE A 95 -8.82 -10.98 -2.74
N TRP A 96 -8.43 -12.19 -3.11
CA TRP A 96 -7.62 -12.42 -4.30
C TRP A 96 -7.94 -13.75 -4.97
N GLN A 97 -7.62 -13.84 -6.25
CA GLN A 97 -7.67 -15.08 -7.01
C GLN A 97 -6.41 -15.91 -6.71
N VAL A 98 -6.58 -17.22 -6.52
CA VAL A 98 -5.46 -18.15 -6.29
C VAL A 98 -4.97 -18.81 -7.59
N THR A 99 -5.73 -18.64 -8.68
CA THR A 99 -5.40 -19.06 -10.05
C THR A 99 -5.50 -17.85 -11.00
N PRO A 100 -4.74 -17.81 -12.11
CA PRO A 100 -4.84 -16.71 -13.08
C PRO A 100 -6.22 -16.62 -13.75
N SER A 101 -6.90 -17.77 -13.93
CA SER A 101 -8.22 -17.86 -14.56
C SER A 101 -9.37 -17.51 -13.62
N GLY A 102 -9.12 -17.34 -12.32
CA GLY A 102 -10.17 -17.24 -11.31
C GLY A 102 -10.87 -18.57 -11.00
N GLY A 103 -12.03 -18.49 -10.34
CA GLY A 103 -12.88 -19.63 -9.95
C GLY A 103 -12.65 -20.13 -8.52
N THR A 104 -11.52 -19.79 -7.89
CA THR A 104 -11.31 -19.93 -6.44
C THR A 104 -10.66 -18.67 -5.91
N TYR A 105 -11.14 -18.21 -4.77
CA TYR A 105 -10.70 -16.99 -4.12
C TYR A 105 -10.29 -17.30 -2.71
N ALA A 106 -9.35 -16.50 -2.25
CA ALA A 106 -8.94 -16.44 -0.88
C ALA A 106 -9.39 -15.11 -0.29
N HIS A 107 -9.71 -15.13 1.00
CA HIS A 107 -10.10 -13.96 1.77
C HIS A 107 -9.34 -13.94 3.09
N ALA A 108 -8.86 -12.76 3.46
CA ALA A 108 -8.26 -12.50 4.76
C ALA A 108 -8.79 -11.17 5.32
N VAL A 109 -8.79 -11.07 6.64
CA VAL A 109 -9.30 -9.91 7.38
C VAL A 109 -8.22 -9.39 8.31
N SER A 110 -8.10 -8.06 8.42
CA SER A 110 -7.18 -7.39 9.33
C SER A 110 -7.85 -6.21 10.02
N ASP A 111 -7.46 -5.96 11.26
CA ASP A 111 -7.87 -4.78 12.01
C ASP A 111 -6.99 -3.55 11.68
N ASN A 112 -5.75 -3.77 11.23
CA ASN A 112 -4.71 -2.72 11.15
C ASN A 112 -3.79 -2.80 9.91
N LEU A 113 -4.12 -3.63 8.91
CA LEU A 113 -3.31 -3.95 7.72
C LEU A 113 -1.98 -4.68 7.97
N ILE A 114 -1.64 -4.96 9.23
CA ILE A 114 -0.38 -5.61 9.64
C ILE A 114 -0.67 -7.04 10.09
N ASP A 115 -1.63 -7.20 10.99
CA ASP A 115 -2.01 -8.48 11.58
C ASP A 115 -3.21 -9.05 10.82
N TRP A 116 -3.01 -10.18 10.15
CA TRP A 116 -4.02 -10.82 9.31
C TRP A 116 -4.52 -12.11 9.95
N ARG A 117 -5.84 -12.26 9.96
CA ARG A 117 -6.50 -13.49 10.38
C ARG A 117 -6.21 -14.64 9.41
N PRO A 118 -6.40 -15.91 9.83
CA PRO A 118 -6.29 -17.06 8.94
C PRO A 118 -7.14 -16.92 7.68
N GLN A 119 -6.62 -17.44 6.57
CA GLN A 119 -7.25 -17.32 5.25
C GLN A 119 -8.43 -18.27 5.12
N THR A 120 -9.49 -17.79 4.49
CA THR A 120 -10.64 -18.62 4.09
C THR A 120 -10.72 -18.69 2.57
N PHE A 121 -11.24 -19.79 2.04
CA PHE A 121 -11.32 -20.04 0.60
C PHE A 121 -12.74 -20.36 0.17
N PHE A 122 -13.14 -19.83 -0.98
CA PHE A 122 -14.45 -20.05 -1.58
C PHE A 122 -14.34 -20.11 -3.10
N ARG A 123 -15.32 -20.75 -3.75
CA ARG A 123 -15.42 -20.79 -5.22
C ARG A 123 -16.55 -19.89 -5.69
N ASP A 124 -16.45 -19.38 -6.92
CA ASP A 124 -17.53 -18.55 -7.51
C ASP A 124 -18.88 -19.29 -7.57
N LEU A 125 -18.85 -20.63 -7.67
CA LEU A 125 -20.07 -21.46 -7.71
C LEU A 125 -20.79 -21.57 -6.35
N ASP A 126 -20.18 -21.12 -5.26
CA ASP A 126 -20.79 -21.20 -3.92
C ASP A 126 -21.77 -20.02 -3.65
N THR A 127 -21.99 -19.15 -4.64
CA THR A 127 -22.78 -17.90 -4.51
C THR A 127 -24.24 -18.01 -5.01
N GLU A 128 -24.71 -19.19 -5.43
CA GLU A 128 -26.08 -19.44 -5.93
C GLU A 128 -27.02 -20.15 -4.92
N GLY A 129 -26.83 -19.93 -3.61
CA GLY A 129 -27.67 -20.51 -2.54
C GLY A 129 -28.54 -19.50 -1.81
#